data_AF-A0A2V6HBA6-F1
#
_entry.id   AF-A0A2V6HBA6-F1
#
_cell.length_a   1.000
_cell.length_b   1.000
_cell.length_c   1.000
_cell.angle_alpha   90.00
_cell.angle_beta   90.00
_cell.angle_gamma   90.00
#
_symmetry.space_group_name_H-M   'P 1'
#
loop_
_entity.id
_entity.type
_entity.pdbx_description
1 polymer ?
#
loop_
_entity_poly.entity_id
_entity_poly.type
_entity_poly.pdbx_seq_one_letter_code
_entity_poly.pdbx_strand_id
1 'polypeptide(L)'
;MRTFTHSIDRGRAFVAIFISTGFLYALALSASPQLHQRVHPDANRIEHNCAATMIASGSYDHASHPPLVSADALIPQFSEIPALTSCWVQSPFLGACILEHAPPARF
;
A
#
# COMPACT_ATOMS: atom_id res chain seq x y z
N MET A 1 24.23 3.68 -30.72
CA MET A 1 23.84 3.76 -29.29
C MET A 1 22.35 3.40 -29.13
N ARG A 2 21.96 2.13 -29.33
CA ARG A 2 20.56 1.64 -29.25
C ARG A 2 20.43 0.18 -28.76
N THR A 3 21.53 -0.45 -28.38
CA THR A 3 21.60 -1.89 -28.03
C THR A 3 21.56 -2.16 -26.52
N PHE A 4 21.83 -1.16 -25.67
CA PHE A 4 21.96 -1.36 -24.22
C PHE A 4 20.61 -1.38 -23.47
N THR A 5 19.61 -0.64 -23.94
CA THR A 5 18.29 -0.57 -23.28
C THR A 5 17.52 -1.89 -23.38
N HIS A 6 17.54 -2.54 -24.55
CA HIS A 6 16.85 -3.81 -24.75
C HIS A 6 17.41 -4.96 -23.87
N SER A 7 18.72 -4.97 -23.59
CA SER A 7 19.34 -6.01 -22.76
C SER A 7 18.97 -5.88 -21.28
N ILE A 8 18.95 -4.64 -20.77
CA ILE A 8 18.57 -4.34 -19.39
C ILE A 8 17.09 -4.67 -19.17
N ASP A 9 16.22 -4.32 -20.11
CA ASP A 9 14.79 -4.59 -20.01
C ASP A 9 14.47 -6.10 -20.07
N ARG A 10 15.20 -6.86 -20.92
CA ARG A 10 15.10 -8.34 -20.91
C ARG A 10 15.54 -8.92 -19.57
N GLY A 11 16.69 -8.51 -19.04
CA GLY A 11 17.19 -9.00 -17.75
C GLY A 11 16.20 -8.72 -16.62
N ARG A 12 15.67 -7.50 -16.56
CA ARG A 12 14.64 -7.12 -15.58
C ARG A 12 13.34 -7.91 -15.75
N ALA A 13 12.90 -8.14 -16.99
CA ALA A 13 11.71 -8.94 -17.27
C ALA A 13 11.91 -10.40 -16.82
N PHE A 14 13.07 -11.00 -17.09
CA PHE A 14 13.40 -12.35 -16.60
C PHE A 14 13.34 -12.40 -15.07
N VAL A 15 14.02 -11.47 -14.39
CA VAL A 15 14.00 -11.40 -12.92
C VAL A 15 12.56 -11.23 -12.40
N ALA A 16 11.78 -10.33 -12.99
CA ALA A 16 10.39 -10.11 -12.62
C ALA A 16 9.54 -11.39 -12.79
N ILE A 17 9.69 -12.12 -13.89
CA ILE A 17 8.99 -13.38 -14.13
C ILE A 17 9.33 -14.38 -13.03
N PHE A 18 10.61 -14.59 -12.72
CA PHE A 18 11.01 -15.53 -11.67
C PHE A 18 10.44 -15.16 -10.30
N ILE A 19 10.51 -13.87 -9.94
CA ILE A 19 9.95 -13.37 -8.66
C ILE A 19 8.44 -13.57 -8.63
N SER A 20 7.72 -13.17 -9.70
CA SER A 20 6.26 -13.32 -9.77
C SER A 20 5.83 -14.77 -9.72
N THR A 21 6.51 -15.67 -10.45
CA THR A 21 6.21 -17.11 -10.41
C THR A 21 6.47 -17.68 -9.02
N GLY A 22 7.60 -17.35 -8.39
CA GLY A 22 7.89 -17.79 -7.02
C GLY A 22 6.85 -17.31 -6.01
N PHE A 23 6.41 -16.06 -6.12
CA PHE A 23 5.37 -15.48 -5.27
C PHE A 23 4.02 -16.17 -5.46
N LEU A 24 3.57 -16.35 -6.71
CA LEU A 24 2.31 -17.04 -7.02
C LEU A 24 2.34 -18.49 -6.54
N TYR A 25 3.48 -19.15 -6.66
CA TYR A 25 3.66 -20.51 -6.15
C TYR A 25 3.55 -20.55 -4.62
N ALA A 26 4.23 -19.65 -3.90
CA ALA A 26 4.13 -19.56 -2.46
C ALA A 26 2.71 -19.21 -1.99
N LEU A 27 1.99 -18.36 -2.73
CA LEU A 27 0.58 -18.04 -2.48
C LEU A 27 -0.34 -19.25 -2.69
N ALA A 28 -0.08 -20.07 -3.71
CA ALA A 28 -0.83 -21.31 -3.91
C ALA A 28 -0.61 -22.30 -2.76
N LEU A 29 0.63 -22.42 -2.28
CA LEU A 29 0.96 -23.24 -1.11
C LEU A 29 0.33 -22.71 0.18
N SER A 30 0.26 -21.38 0.37
CA SER A 30 -0.37 -20.78 1.54
C SER A 30 -1.89 -21.03 1.57
N ALA A 31 -2.54 -21.10 0.41
CA ALA A 31 -3.97 -21.39 0.29
C ALA A 31 -4.32 -22.89 0.44
N SER A 32 -3.34 -23.80 0.31
CA SER A 32 -3.58 -25.25 0.36
C SER A 32 -2.57 -25.99 1.26
N PRO A 33 -2.92 -26.27 2.54
CA PRO A 33 -2.05 -26.98 3.47
C PRO A 33 -1.65 -28.39 3.01
N GLN A 34 -2.54 -29.07 2.27
CA GLN A 34 -2.24 -30.41 1.74
C GLN A 34 -1.15 -30.37 0.66
N LEU A 35 -1.18 -29.35 -0.21
CA LEU A 35 -0.12 -29.17 -1.20
C LEU A 35 1.18 -28.74 -0.52
N HIS A 36 1.10 -27.87 0.47
CA HIS A 36 2.24 -27.44 1.27
C HIS A 36 2.93 -28.63 1.96
N GLN A 37 2.16 -29.53 2.59
CA GLN A 37 2.68 -30.75 3.23
C GLN A 37 3.37 -31.72 2.25
N ARG A 38 2.94 -31.75 0.98
CA ARG A 38 3.59 -32.60 -0.03
C ARG A 38 4.97 -32.08 -0.44
N VAL A 39 5.15 -30.77 -0.44
CA VAL A 39 6.44 -30.13 -0.73
C VAL A 39 7.33 -30.15 0.51
N HIS A 40 6.74 -29.92 1.68
CA HIS A 40 7.40 -29.87 2.99
C HIS A 40 6.68 -30.81 3.97
N PRO A 41 7.22 -32.00 4.24
CA PRO A 41 6.60 -32.96 5.17
C PRO A 41 6.41 -32.41 6.59
N ASP A 42 7.21 -31.42 6.98
CA ASP A 42 7.20 -30.74 8.27
C ASP A 42 6.41 -29.41 8.27
N ALA A 43 5.72 -29.06 7.18
CA ALA A 43 4.97 -27.80 7.03
C ALA A 43 3.93 -27.52 8.13
N ASN A 44 3.48 -28.56 8.85
CA ASN A 44 2.50 -28.43 9.92
C ASN A 44 3.12 -28.18 11.31
N ARG A 45 4.45 -28.12 11.41
CA ARG A 45 5.10 -27.80 12.67
C ARG A 45 4.94 -26.31 12.97
N ILE A 46 4.66 -25.98 14.22
CA ILE A 46 4.46 -24.59 14.68
C ILE A 46 5.71 -23.73 14.41
N GLU A 47 6.89 -24.33 14.43
CA GLU A 47 8.18 -23.65 14.23
C GLU A 47 8.62 -23.59 12.76
N HIS A 48 7.82 -24.15 11.84
CA HIS A 48 8.13 -24.13 10.42
C HIS A 48 7.86 -22.73 9.85
N ASN A 49 8.91 -22.05 9.41
CA ASN A 49 8.83 -20.75 8.75
C ASN A 49 9.35 -20.86 7.31
N CYS A 50 8.46 -20.63 6.35
CA CYS A 50 8.76 -20.57 4.93
C CYS A 50 7.97 -19.43 4.26
N ALA A 51 8.22 -19.17 2.97
CA ALA A 51 7.51 -18.12 2.24
C ALA A 51 5.98 -18.27 2.29
N ALA A 52 5.46 -19.50 2.22
CA ALA A 52 4.03 -19.77 2.28
C ALA A 52 3.42 -19.49 3.67
N THR A 53 4.12 -19.83 4.76
CA THR A 53 3.65 -19.50 6.13
C THR A 53 3.75 -18.01 6.43
N MET A 54 4.76 -17.31 5.91
CA MET A 54 4.84 -15.85 6.02
C MET A 54 3.71 -15.15 5.26
N ILE A 55 3.36 -15.63 4.04
CA ILE A 55 2.20 -15.14 3.29
C ILE A 55 0.90 -15.40 4.06
N ALA A 56 0.72 -16.59 4.63
CA ALA A 56 -0.49 -16.94 5.37
C ALA A 56 -0.65 -16.14 6.67
N SER A 57 0.44 -15.90 7.40
CA SER A 57 0.43 -15.23 8.70
C SER A 57 0.54 -13.70 8.62
N GLY A 58 1.01 -13.17 7.48
CA GLY A 58 1.38 -11.76 7.36
C GLY A 58 2.61 -11.37 8.21
N SER A 59 3.34 -12.34 8.76
CA SER A 59 4.52 -12.11 9.57
C SER A 59 5.71 -11.77 8.67
N TYR A 60 5.83 -10.49 8.34
CA TYR A 60 6.96 -9.91 7.64
C TYR A 60 7.69 -8.95 8.57
N ASP A 61 9.02 -8.96 8.53
CA ASP A 61 9.80 -7.88 9.11
C ASP A 61 9.58 -6.62 8.28
N HIS A 62 8.78 -5.70 8.81
CA HIS A 62 8.53 -4.41 8.16
C HIS A 62 9.77 -3.55 8.39
N ALA A 63 10.56 -3.34 7.34
CA ALA A 63 11.59 -2.29 7.38
C ALA A 63 10.91 -0.97 7.73
N SER A 64 11.52 -0.19 8.63
CA SER A 64 11.01 1.13 9.00
C SER A 64 10.79 1.95 7.74
N HIS A 65 9.53 2.27 7.42
CA HIS A 65 9.21 3.08 6.26
C HIS A 65 9.85 4.47 6.43
N PRO A 66 10.64 4.95 5.46
CA PRO A 66 11.05 6.35 5.48
C PRO A 66 9.77 7.21 5.49
N PRO A 67 9.74 8.31 6.26
CA PRO A 67 8.56 9.18 6.32
C PRO A 67 8.14 9.59 4.90
N LEU A 68 6.91 9.23 4.51
CA LEU A 68 6.33 9.60 3.21
C LEU A 68 6.21 11.12 3.05
N VAL A 69 6.15 11.83 4.16
CA VAL A 69 6.18 13.28 4.24
C VAL A 69 7.47 13.66 4.95
N SER A 70 8.42 14.20 4.20
CA SER A 70 9.39 15.12 4.79
C SER A 70 8.59 16.39 5.10
N ALA A 71 8.60 16.85 6.35
CA ALA A 71 8.07 18.17 6.64
C ALA A 71 8.83 19.16 5.75
N ASP A 72 8.12 19.85 4.86
CA ASP A 72 8.73 20.95 4.12
C ASP A 72 9.35 21.88 5.17
N ALA A 73 10.64 22.17 5.01
CA ALA A 73 11.29 23.17 5.82
C ALA A 73 10.42 24.42 5.75
N LEU A 74 9.98 24.93 6.91
CA LEU A 74 9.19 26.15 6.99
C LEU A 74 9.99 27.27 6.31
N ILE A 75 9.76 27.48 5.01
CA ILE A 75 10.27 28.66 4.32
C ILE A 75 9.33 29.77 4.76
N PRO A 76 9.80 30.80 5.48
CA PRO A 76 8.97 31.93 5.84
C PRO A 76 8.77 32.78 4.56
N GLN A 77 7.99 32.27 3.61
CA GLN A 77 7.43 33.11 2.56
C GLN A 77 6.19 33.78 3.14
N PHE A 78 6.44 34.78 3.98
CA PHE A 78 5.44 35.77 4.32
C PHE A 78 5.21 36.60 3.05
N SER A 79 4.34 36.12 2.17
CA SER A 79 3.76 36.96 1.15
C SER A 79 2.91 38.00 1.86
N GLU A 80 3.20 39.27 1.62
CA GLU A 80 2.36 40.39 2.05
C GLU A 80 0.91 40.09 1.66
N ILE A 81 0.03 39.96 2.66
CA ILE A 81 -1.38 39.65 2.46
C ILE A 81 -2.03 40.94 1.97
N PRO A 82 -2.51 41.03 0.71
CA PRO A 82 -3.25 42.20 0.27
C PRO A 82 -4.48 42.36 1.14
N ALA A 83 -4.75 43.57 1.62
CA ALA A 83 -5.90 43.84 2.48
C ALA A 83 -7.19 43.34 1.82
N LEU A 84 -7.74 42.25 2.37
CA LEU A 84 -9.00 41.67 1.92
C LEU A 84 -10.12 42.67 2.28
N THR A 85 -10.72 43.30 1.28
CA THR A 85 -11.95 44.07 1.48
C THR A 85 -13.08 43.10 1.80
N SER A 86 -13.66 43.17 3.00
CA SER A 86 -14.80 42.34 3.38
C SER A 86 -16.03 42.74 2.54
N CYS A 87 -16.30 42.03 1.46
CA CYS A 87 -17.63 42.03 0.87
C CYS A 87 -18.46 40.97 1.58
N TRP A 88 -19.61 41.36 2.15
CA TRP A 88 -20.56 40.41 2.71
C TRP A 88 -21.17 39.61 1.55
N VAL A 89 -20.76 38.36 1.39
CA VAL A 89 -21.40 37.41 0.48
C VAL A 89 -22.34 36.54 1.30
N GLN A 90 -23.55 36.32 0.78
CA GLN A 90 -24.53 35.47 1.43
C GLN A 90 -23.98 34.04 1.59
N SER A 91 -24.12 33.48 2.79
CA SER A 91 -23.57 32.17 3.14
C SER A 91 -24.10 31.07 2.20
N PRO A 92 -23.23 30.30 1.52
CA PRO A 92 -23.66 29.18 0.66
C PRO A 92 -24.26 28.02 1.47
N PHE A 93 -24.13 28.04 2.80
CA PHE A 93 -24.61 26.99 3.69
C PHE A 93 -26.14 27.00 3.91
N LEU A 94 -26.87 28.00 3.39
CA LEU A 94 -28.33 28.01 3.40
C LEU A 94 -28.96 26.95 2.46
N GLY A 95 -28.16 26.27 1.62
CA GLY A 95 -28.62 25.20 0.73
C GLY A 95 -28.23 23.78 1.15
N ALA A 96 -27.49 23.60 2.25
CA ALA A 96 -26.87 22.32 2.61
C ALA A 96 -27.68 21.48 3.60
N CYS A 97 -29.00 21.67 3.68
CA CYS A 97 -29.88 20.86 4.54
C CYS A 97 -30.07 19.40 4.08
N ILE A 98 -29.31 18.95 3.08
CA ILE A 98 -29.41 17.61 2.52
C ILE A 98 -28.60 16.60 3.36
N LEU A 99 -27.58 17.05 4.11
CA LEU A 99 -26.68 16.19 4.88
C LEU A 99 -27.03 16.07 6.37
N GLU A 100 -28.06 16.75 6.85
CA GLU A 100 -28.53 16.71 8.25
C GLU A 100 -29.42 15.50 8.57
N HIS A 101 -29.18 14.36 7.90
CA HIS A 101 -29.72 13.08 8.37
C HIS A 101 -28.96 12.63 9.62
N ALA A 102 -29.53 12.91 10.80
CA ALA A 102 -29.09 12.29 12.03
C ALA A 102 -29.20 10.75 11.92
N PRO A 103 -28.27 9.98 12.52
CA PRO A 103 -28.37 8.51 12.53
C PRO A 103 -29.71 8.07 13.15
N PRO A 104 -30.39 7.05 12.59
CA PRO A 104 -31.63 6.55 13.17
C PRO A 104 -31.36 6.07 14.60
N ALA A 105 -32.19 6.54 15.53
CA ALA A 105 -32.11 6.16 16.93
C ALA A 105 -32.58 4.70 17.10
N ARG A 106 -31.60 3.78 17.02
CA ARG A 106 -31.61 2.37 17.48
C ARG A 106 -32.51 1.39 16.71
N PHE A 107 -31.98 0.18 16.50
CA PHE A 107 -32.57 -1.11 16.91
C PHE A 107 -31.44 -2.06 17.30
#